data_AF-A0A7Y3GHA7-F1
#
_entry.id   AF-A0A7Y3GHA7-F1
#
_cell.length_a   1.000
_cell.length_b   1.000
_cell.length_c   1.000
_cell.angle_alpha   90.00
_cell.angle_beta   90.00
_cell.angle_gamma   90.00
#
_symmetry.space_group_name_H-M   'P 1'
#
loop_
_entity.id
_entity.type
_entity.pdbx_description
1 polymer ?
#
loop_
_entity_poly.entity_id
_entity_poly.type
_entity_poly.pdbx_seq_one_letter_code
_entity_poly.pdbx_strand_id
1 'polypeptide(L)'
;MSDAVVALGSNVERQTNLPAAVRALRQHPDLTVTKVSCIFESAAVGGDYPPFYNAAVSIETDLAPAELKSTLRDIESALGRVRTGDRNAPRTIDLDVTLYEDVVDESLGIPDPSLTEYSYVAVPAAEVARDWMVPGRNKTVGEIADEALPPTLRKVPMAEQDLDLTPEDAFEEYGPSDETFNPRFEALVREQLEILGEDPDREGIQRTPFRVAKSMAFLTGGYTQSLKEVVNNAIFESPDSEMVMLKDVEFYSMCEHHMLPFFGRAHVAYIPQGRVIGVSKLARIVDVYARRLQIQERLSNQVADALMECLDPLGVGVVMEAAHLCMLMRGVQKQNSEMVTSALRGSFQSDGRTRGEFMNLVGHGLR
;
A
#
# COMPACT_ATOMS: atom_id res chain seq x y z
N MET A 1 -26.90 16.34 -3.68
CA MET A 1 -25.73 15.98 -2.88
C MET A 1 -25.48 17.06 -1.87
N SER A 2 -25.48 16.65 -0.61
CA SER A 2 -25.19 17.46 0.56
C SER A 2 -23.78 17.19 1.05
N ASP A 3 -23.14 18.24 1.52
CA ASP A 3 -21.80 18.15 2.11
C ASP A 3 -21.89 17.71 3.57
N ALA A 4 -20.98 16.81 3.97
CA ALA A 4 -20.78 16.43 5.35
C ALA A 4 -19.29 16.22 5.67
N VAL A 5 -18.97 16.31 6.96
CA VAL A 5 -17.65 15.93 7.52
C VAL A 5 -17.84 14.77 8.47
N VAL A 6 -17.06 13.72 8.30
CA VAL A 6 -17.04 12.53 9.15
C VAL A 6 -15.69 12.46 9.86
N ALA A 7 -15.71 12.37 11.19
CA ALA A 7 -14.54 12.08 12.00
C ALA A 7 -14.33 10.56 12.10
N LEU A 8 -13.06 10.14 12.10
CA LEU A 8 -12.62 8.75 12.18
C LEU A 8 -11.67 8.59 13.36
N GLY A 9 -11.85 7.54 14.16
CA GLY A 9 -10.98 7.22 15.30
C GLY A 9 -10.72 5.72 15.46
N SER A 10 -9.46 5.32 15.66
CA SER A 10 -9.08 3.92 15.91
C SER A 10 -7.91 3.79 16.86
N ASN A 11 -7.95 2.83 17.80
CA ASN A 11 -6.80 2.47 18.65
C ASN A 11 -6.49 0.96 18.68
N VAL A 12 -7.29 0.12 18.02
CA VAL A 12 -6.99 -1.30 17.78
C VAL A 12 -6.55 -1.45 16.34
N GLU A 13 -5.37 -2.04 16.10
CA GLU A 13 -4.79 -2.21 14.75
C GLU A 13 -4.96 -0.95 13.88
N ARG A 14 -4.75 0.22 14.49
CA ARG A 14 -5.09 1.55 13.95
C ARG A 14 -4.42 1.88 12.62
N GLN A 15 -3.26 1.29 12.33
CA GLN A 15 -2.57 1.37 11.05
C GLN A 15 -3.33 0.65 9.92
N THR A 16 -4.19 -0.30 10.26
CA THR A 16 -4.99 -1.10 9.30
C THR A 16 -6.43 -0.60 9.26
N ASN A 17 -7.04 -0.40 10.43
CA ASN A 17 -8.48 -0.15 10.53
C ASN A 17 -8.90 1.26 10.06
N LEU A 18 -8.08 2.28 10.34
CA LEU A 18 -8.39 3.64 9.88
C LEU A 18 -8.31 3.74 8.35
N PRO A 19 -7.24 3.27 7.68
CA PRO A 19 -7.23 3.12 6.22
C PRO A 19 -8.41 2.33 5.65
N ALA A 20 -8.75 1.20 6.27
CA ALA A 20 -9.88 0.37 5.81
C ALA A 20 -11.23 1.11 5.90
N ALA A 21 -11.40 1.98 6.89
CA ALA A 21 -12.59 2.81 7.02
C ALA A 21 -12.70 3.86 5.91
N VAL A 22 -11.59 4.53 5.57
CA VAL A 22 -11.56 5.46 4.44
C VAL A 22 -11.85 4.74 3.11
N ARG A 23 -11.34 3.52 2.92
CA ARG A 23 -11.68 2.67 1.76
C ARG A 23 -13.17 2.34 1.72
N ALA A 24 -13.75 1.94 2.85
CA ALA A 24 -15.18 1.61 2.92
C ALA A 24 -16.07 2.82 2.62
N LEU A 25 -15.70 4.02 3.09
CA LEU A 25 -16.40 5.26 2.74
C LEU A 25 -16.33 5.56 1.24
N ARG A 26 -15.15 5.37 0.62
CA ARG A 26 -14.95 5.58 -0.83
C ARG A 26 -15.67 4.57 -1.72
N GLN A 27 -15.85 3.34 -1.23
CA GLN A 27 -16.51 2.26 -1.98
C GLN A 27 -18.04 2.25 -1.80
N HIS A 28 -18.57 3.05 -0.87
CA HIS A 28 -20.00 3.09 -0.62
C HIS A 28 -20.73 3.80 -1.78
N PRO A 29 -21.78 3.20 -2.38
CA PRO A 29 -22.41 3.73 -3.60
C PRO A 29 -23.07 5.11 -3.41
N ASP A 30 -23.52 5.42 -2.19
CA ASP A 30 -24.23 6.67 -1.88
C ASP A 30 -23.33 7.76 -1.28
N LEU A 31 -22.00 7.52 -1.19
CA LEU A 31 -21.04 8.47 -0.61
C LEU A 31 -19.96 8.80 -1.65
N THR A 32 -19.63 10.08 -1.80
CA THR A 32 -18.49 10.54 -2.58
C THR A 32 -17.50 11.24 -1.66
N VAL A 33 -16.34 10.64 -1.43
CA VAL A 33 -15.27 11.26 -0.62
C VAL A 33 -14.56 12.35 -1.43
N THR A 34 -14.64 13.59 -0.97
CA THR A 34 -14.06 14.76 -1.66
C THR A 34 -12.68 15.13 -1.12
N LYS A 35 -12.45 14.96 0.19
CA LYS A 35 -11.16 15.24 0.85
C LYS A 35 -10.93 14.32 2.05
N VAL A 36 -9.67 14.05 2.36
CA VAL A 36 -9.24 13.29 3.55
C VAL A 36 -8.13 14.08 4.25
N SER A 37 -8.21 14.21 5.57
CA SER A 37 -7.15 14.84 6.37
C SER A 37 -5.93 13.91 6.49
N CYS A 38 -4.82 14.44 6.99
CA CYS A 38 -3.76 13.61 7.54
C CYS A 38 -4.23 12.85 8.79
N ILE A 39 -3.48 11.81 9.18
CA ILE A 39 -3.67 11.12 10.45
C ILE A 39 -2.99 11.89 11.59
N PHE A 40 -3.72 12.03 12.70
CA PHE A 40 -3.24 12.60 13.95
C PHE A 40 -3.30 11.57 15.08
N GLU A 41 -2.23 11.48 15.87
CA GLU A 41 -2.13 10.60 17.02
C GLU A 41 -2.45 11.35 18.32
N SER A 42 -3.32 10.77 19.14
CA SER A 42 -3.67 11.25 20.48
C SER A 42 -3.56 10.12 21.52
N ALA A 43 -3.33 10.48 22.79
CA ALA A 43 -3.31 9.51 23.88
C ALA A 43 -4.73 8.92 24.12
N ALA A 44 -4.81 7.64 24.47
CA ALA A 44 -6.07 7.04 24.88
C ALA A 44 -6.52 7.59 26.24
N VAL A 45 -7.84 7.73 26.41
CA VAL A 45 -8.46 8.18 27.66
C VAL A 45 -8.93 6.96 28.46
N GLY A 46 -8.62 6.93 29.76
CA GLY A 46 -9.24 5.98 30.69
C GLY A 46 -8.58 4.59 30.81
N GLY A 47 -7.34 4.41 30.38
CA GLY A 47 -6.58 3.16 30.59
C GLY A 47 -5.21 3.14 29.91
N ASP A 48 -4.47 2.04 30.09
CA ASP A 48 -3.21 1.75 29.38
C ASP A 48 -3.51 1.09 28.03
N TYR A 49 -4.15 1.85 27.14
CA TYR A 49 -4.51 1.41 25.80
C TYR A 49 -3.59 2.06 24.76
N PRO A 50 -3.43 1.44 23.57
CA PRO A 50 -2.69 2.06 22.49
C PRO A 50 -3.25 3.45 22.16
N PRO A 51 -2.42 4.38 21.66
CA PRO A 51 -2.89 5.71 21.31
C PRO A 51 -3.88 5.64 20.14
N PHE A 52 -4.74 6.64 19.99
CA PHE A 52 -5.66 6.73 18.87
C PHE A 52 -4.98 7.31 17.64
N TYR A 53 -5.33 6.79 16.46
CA TYR A 53 -5.24 7.51 15.20
C TYR A 53 -6.59 8.18 14.92
N ASN A 54 -6.54 9.44 14.51
CA ASN A 54 -7.70 10.28 14.26
C ASN A 54 -7.56 10.94 12.89
N ALA A 55 -8.63 10.99 12.12
CA ALA A 55 -8.70 11.65 10.82
C ALA A 55 -10.09 12.24 10.60
N ALA A 56 -10.24 13.07 9.57
CA ALA A 56 -11.54 13.53 9.09
C ALA A 56 -11.64 13.36 7.58
N VAL A 57 -12.85 13.09 7.11
CA VAL A 57 -13.18 12.93 5.69
C VAL A 57 -14.31 13.88 5.37
N SER A 58 -14.16 14.67 4.31
CA SER A 58 -15.26 15.43 3.71
C SER A 58 -15.91 14.55 2.64
N ILE A 59 -17.24 14.48 2.67
CA ILE A 59 -18.05 13.67 1.77
C ILE A 59 -19.19 14.49 1.18
N GLU A 60 -19.61 14.10 -0.03
CA GLU A 60 -20.87 14.47 -0.67
C GLU A 60 -21.80 13.24 -0.65
N THR A 61 -23.08 13.42 -0.29
CA THR A 61 -24.05 12.31 -0.25
C THR A 61 -25.48 12.79 -0.51
N ASP A 62 -26.36 11.93 -1.02
CA ASP A 62 -27.80 12.19 -1.09
C ASP A 62 -28.58 11.59 0.10
N LEU A 63 -27.91 10.91 1.03
CA LEU A 63 -28.51 10.32 2.24
C LEU A 63 -28.90 11.39 3.25
N ALA A 64 -30.07 11.26 3.87
CA ALA A 64 -30.43 12.14 4.99
C ALA A 64 -29.49 11.92 6.21
N PRO A 65 -29.35 12.89 7.12
CA PRO A 65 -28.40 12.78 8.25
C PRO A 65 -28.55 11.51 9.10
N ALA A 66 -29.79 11.05 9.32
CA ALA A 66 -30.06 9.81 10.06
C ALA A 66 -29.63 8.55 9.28
N GLU A 67 -29.80 8.56 7.95
CA GLU A 67 -29.42 7.47 7.05
C GLU A 67 -27.89 7.39 6.90
N LEU A 68 -27.23 8.54 6.80
CA LEU A 68 -25.77 8.62 6.84
C LEU A 68 -25.23 8.04 8.16
N LYS A 69 -25.82 8.41 9.31
CA LYS A 69 -25.44 7.79 10.60
C LYS A 69 -25.68 6.28 10.62
N SER A 70 -26.74 5.78 10.01
CA SER A 70 -26.96 4.33 9.90
C SER A 70 -25.86 3.69 9.05
N THR A 71 -25.56 4.27 7.90
CA THR A 71 -24.53 3.80 6.95
C THR A 71 -23.15 3.72 7.61
N LEU A 72 -22.75 4.75 8.36
CA LEU A 72 -21.48 4.75 9.10
C LEU A 72 -21.42 3.61 10.13
N ARG A 73 -22.54 3.33 10.83
CA ARG A 73 -22.61 2.21 11.79
C ARG A 73 -22.50 0.85 11.12
N ASP A 74 -23.02 0.71 9.90
CA ASP A 74 -22.89 -0.52 9.13
C ASP A 74 -21.44 -0.74 8.70
N ILE A 75 -20.74 0.32 8.27
CA ILE A 75 -19.30 0.29 7.98
C ILE A 75 -18.49 -0.08 9.23
N GLU A 76 -18.78 0.54 10.38
CA GLU A 76 -18.16 0.17 11.66
C GLU A 76 -18.33 -1.33 11.97
N SER A 77 -19.55 -1.84 11.80
CA SER A 77 -19.87 -3.24 12.06
C SER A 77 -19.12 -4.17 11.12
N ALA A 78 -19.02 -3.83 9.84
CA ALA A 78 -18.28 -4.60 8.84
C ALA A 78 -16.77 -4.66 9.16
N LEU A 79 -16.22 -3.59 9.74
CA LEU A 79 -14.83 -3.50 10.19
C LEU A 79 -14.61 -4.06 11.61
N GLY A 80 -15.59 -4.80 12.15
CA GLY A 80 -15.44 -5.53 13.40
C GLY A 80 -15.56 -4.68 14.65
N ARG A 81 -16.32 -3.56 14.61
CA ARG A 81 -16.60 -2.78 15.83
C ARG A 81 -17.41 -3.60 16.84
N VAL A 82 -16.84 -3.78 18.02
CA VAL A 82 -17.50 -4.41 19.17
C VAL A 82 -17.96 -3.33 20.15
N ARG A 83 -19.27 -3.19 20.34
CA ARG A 83 -19.84 -2.24 21.30
C ARG A 83 -19.94 -2.86 22.68
N THR A 84 -19.19 -2.32 23.63
CA THR A 84 -19.27 -2.67 25.05
C THR A 84 -19.97 -1.54 25.82
N GLY A 85 -20.41 -1.81 27.05
CA GLY A 85 -20.97 -0.77 27.93
C GLY A 85 -19.93 0.21 28.51
N ASP A 86 -18.64 -0.01 28.23
CA ASP A 86 -17.54 0.83 28.67
C ASP A 86 -17.20 1.86 27.60
N ARG A 87 -17.34 3.15 27.93
CA ARG A 87 -17.05 4.27 27.01
C ARG A 87 -15.57 4.34 26.63
N ASN A 88 -14.67 3.78 27.43
CA ASN A 88 -13.22 3.82 27.20
C ASN A 88 -12.65 2.51 26.64
N ALA A 89 -13.49 1.57 26.24
CA ALA A 89 -13.02 0.32 25.65
C ALA A 89 -12.26 0.57 24.34
N PRO A 90 -11.28 -0.28 23.99
CA PRO A 90 -10.60 -0.24 22.70
C PRO A 90 -11.58 -0.31 21.53
N ARG A 91 -11.31 0.48 20.49
CA ARG A 91 -12.13 0.64 19.28
C ARG A 91 -11.32 0.26 18.05
N THR A 92 -11.84 -0.69 17.28
CA THR A 92 -11.36 -1.02 15.93
C THR A 92 -11.54 0.17 15.01
N ILE A 93 -12.73 0.76 14.94
CA ILE A 93 -12.98 2.03 14.25
C ILE A 93 -14.22 2.72 14.83
N ASP A 94 -14.22 4.04 14.83
CA ASP A 94 -15.30 4.95 15.23
C ASP A 94 -15.56 5.95 14.09
N LEU A 95 -16.80 6.07 13.64
CA LEU A 95 -17.20 6.97 12.56
C LEU A 95 -18.36 7.87 13.00
N ASP A 96 -18.11 9.17 13.10
CA ASP A 96 -19.10 10.14 13.57
C ASP A 96 -19.31 11.29 12.57
N VAL A 97 -20.57 11.59 12.25
CA VAL A 97 -20.91 12.79 11.47
C VAL A 97 -20.66 14.03 12.34
N THR A 98 -19.63 14.79 11.97
CA THR A 98 -19.19 15.99 12.66
C THR A 98 -19.97 17.22 12.21
N LEU A 99 -20.17 17.36 10.89
CA LEU A 99 -20.92 18.45 10.26
C LEU A 99 -21.76 17.88 9.12
N TYR A 100 -22.91 18.51 8.86
CA TYR A 100 -23.78 18.20 7.74
C TYR A 100 -24.50 19.48 7.33
N GLU A 101 -24.17 20.04 6.16
CA GLU A 101 -24.62 21.37 5.69
C GLU A 101 -24.77 22.42 6.81
N ASP A 102 -25.98 22.98 6.97
CA ASP A 102 -26.39 23.92 8.00
C ASP A 102 -27.25 23.26 9.10
N VAL A 103 -27.27 21.92 9.16
CA VAL A 103 -28.12 21.15 10.06
C VAL A 103 -27.72 21.36 11.51
N VAL A 104 -28.71 21.65 12.35
CA VAL A 104 -28.63 21.63 13.81
C VAL A 104 -29.71 20.67 14.33
N ASP A 105 -29.28 19.50 14.78
CA ASP A 105 -30.15 18.46 15.33
C ASP A 105 -29.47 17.80 16.55
N GLU A 106 -29.92 18.17 17.75
CA GLU A 106 -29.42 17.60 19.01
C GLU A 106 -29.72 16.11 19.15
N SER A 107 -30.81 15.62 18.56
CA SER A 107 -31.20 14.21 18.64
C SER A 107 -30.28 13.32 17.82
N LEU A 108 -29.76 13.87 16.73
CA LEU A 108 -28.73 13.24 15.92
C LEU A 108 -27.33 13.63 16.40
N GLY A 109 -27.15 14.66 17.21
CA GLY A 109 -25.84 15.14 17.65
C GLY A 109 -25.04 15.77 16.50
N ILE A 110 -25.69 16.61 15.69
CA ILE A 110 -25.08 17.36 14.59
C ILE A 110 -25.33 18.85 14.82
N PRO A 111 -24.30 19.72 14.82
CA PRO A 111 -22.87 19.40 14.79
C PRO A 111 -22.43 18.56 15.99
N ASP A 112 -21.43 17.70 15.81
CA ASP A 112 -20.88 16.88 16.88
C ASP A 112 -20.27 17.80 17.98
N PRO A 113 -20.73 17.72 19.25
CA PRO A 113 -20.17 18.50 20.35
C PRO A 113 -18.65 18.33 20.50
N SER A 114 -18.15 17.12 20.19
CA SER A 114 -16.74 16.73 20.24
C SER A 114 -15.85 17.62 19.38
N LEU A 115 -16.39 18.18 18.29
CA LEU A 115 -15.67 19.13 17.42
C LEU A 115 -15.11 20.32 18.20
N THR A 116 -15.77 20.72 19.29
CA THR A 116 -15.36 21.87 20.09
C THR A 116 -14.77 21.51 21.45
N GLU A 117 -14.89 20.25 21.84
CA GLU A 117 -14.36 19.73 23.10
C GLU A 117 -12.96 19.14 22.91
N TYR A 118 -12.69 18.54 21.75
CA TYR A 118 -11.52 17.72 21.52
C TYR A 118 -10.74 18.16 20.28
N SER A 119 -9.47 18.47 20.51
CA SER A 119 -8.53 18.85 19.45
C SER A 119 -8.30 17.74 18.42
N TYR A 120 -8.35 16.47 18.85
CA TYR A 120 -8.21 15.32 17.97
C TYR A 120 -9.41 15.13 17.02
N VAL A 121 -10.49 15.91 17.18
CA VAL A 121 -11.61 16.02 16.23
C VAL A 121 -11.51 17.33 15.45
N ALA A 122 -11.28 18.46 16.15
CA ALA A 122 -11.20 19.78 15.54
C ALA A 122 -10.09 19.93 14.50
N VAL A 123 -8.88 19.48 14.82
CA VAL A 123 -7.69 19.67 13.97
C VAL A 123 -7.79 18.87 12.67
N PRO A 124 -8.15 17.57 12.67
CA PRO A 124 -8.41 16.85 11.43
C PRO A 124 -9.54 17.47 10.59
N ALA A 125 -10.66 17.84 11.23
CA ALA A 125 -11.78 18.46 10.53
C ALA A 125 -11.39 19.76 9.83
N ALA A 126 -10.52 20.56 10.45
CA ALA A 126 -10.02 21.80 9.84
C ALA A 126 -9.14 21.56 8.61
N GLU A 127 -8.48 20.40 8.45
CA GLU A 127 -7.72 20.11 7.22
C GLU A 127 -8.64 19.89 6.00
N VAL A 128 -9.88 19.45 6.21
CA VAL A 128 -10.85 19.19 5.12
C VAL A 128 -11.90 20.28 4.95
N ALA A 129 -12.23 21.00 6.03
CA ALA A 129 -13.36 21.93 6.10
C ALA A 129 -13.04 23.24 6.85
N ARG A 130 -11.80 23.75 6.74
CA ARG A 130 -11.31 24.92 7.52
C ARG A 130 -12.27 26.11 7.57
N ASP A 131 -12.81 26.50 6.42
CA ASP A 131 -13.60 27.72 6.27
C ASP A 131 -15.10 27.50 6.54
N TRP A 132 -15.52 26.28 6.88
CA TRP A 132 -16.92 25.96 7.14
C TRP A 132 -17.38 26.61 8.45
N MET A 133 -18.43 27.42 8.38
CA MET A 133 -19.09 28.00 9.57
C MET A 133 -19.88 26.91 10.31
N VAL A 134 -19.52 26.61 11.56
CA VAL A 134 -20.18 25.53 12.31
C VAL A 134 -21.60 25.98 12.69
N PRO A 135 -22.66 25.27 12.28
CA PRO A 135 -24.03 25.66 12.58
C PRO A 135 -24.29 25.82 14.09
N GLY A 136 -24.97 26.91 14.47
CA GLY A 136 -25.20 27.24 15.89
C GLY A 136 -23.95 27.72 16.64
N ARG A 137 -22.79 27.86 15.98
CA ARG A 137 -21.58 28.48 16.51
C ARG A 137 -21.22 29.68 15.63
N ASN A 138 -20.74 30.76 16.24
CA ASN A 138 -20.23 31.92 15.49
C ASN A 138 -18.72 31.78 15.23
N LYS A 139 -18.29 30.59 14.78
CA LYS A 139 -16.89 30.23 14.51
C LYS A 139 -16.81 29.23 13.37
N THR A 140 -15.76 29.36 12.58
CA THR A 140 -15.35 28.38 11.57
C THR A 140 -14.67 27.17 12.22
N VAL A 141 -14.62 26.04 11.51
CA VAL A 141 -13.87 24.85 11.94
C VAL A 141 -12.39 25.20 12.18
N GLY A 142 -11.81 26.06 11.34
CA GLY A 142 -10.44 26.55 11.48
C GLY A 142 -10.21 27.32 12.78
N GLU A 143 -11.09 28.26 13.12
CA GLU A 143 -11.00 29.01 14.39
C GLU A 143 -11.14 28.09 15.61
N ILE A 144 -12.04 27.10 15.54
CA ILE A 144 -12.20 26.09 16.60
C ILE A 144 -10.92 25.26 16.73
N ALA A 145 -10.31 24.83 15.62
CA ALA A 145 -9.08 24.04 15.65
C ALA A 145 -7.88 24.84 16.19
N ASP A 146 -7.74 26.10 15.77
CA ASP A 146 -6.68 26.99 16.22
C ASP A 146 -6.77 27.26 17.74
N GLU A 147 -7.98 27.32 18.30
CA GLU A 147 -8.21 27.42 19.75
C GLU A 147 -8.02 26.09 20.50
N ALA A 148 -8.30 24.97 19.84
CA ALA A 148 -8.22 23.64 20.44
C ALA A 148 -6.79 23.07 20.50
N LEU A 149 -5.87 23.56 19.66
CA LEU A 149 -4.50 23.06 19.46
C LEU A 149 -3.72 22.85 20.79
N PRO A 150 -3.51 21.59 21.24
CA PRO A 150 -2.70 21.28 22.42
C PRO A 150 -1.33 20.71 22.02
N PRO A 151 -0.32 20.74 22.91
CA PRO A 151 1.03 20.24 22.61
C PRO A 151 1.14 18.71 22.44
N THR A 152 0.05 17.96 22.61
CA THR A 152 0.04 16.49 22.66
C THR A 152 -0.50 15.81 21.40
N LEU A 153 -1.08 16.55 20.44
CA LEU A 153 -1.59 15.98 19.20
C LEU A 153 -0.44 15.87 18.18
N ARG A 154 -0.02 14.65 17.85
CA ARG A 154 1.11 14.41 16.95
C ARG A 154 0.61 14.09 15.54
N LYS A 155 0.96 14.91 14.55
CA LYS A 155 0.74 14.54 13.14
C LYS A 155 1.60 13.31 12.80
N VAL A 156 0.97 12.25 12.30
CA VAL A 156 1.67 11.02 11.90
C VAL A 156 2.50 11.32 10.63
N PRO A 157 3.74 10.85 10.48
CA PRO A 157 4.53 11.07 9.28
C PRO A 157 3.84 10.52 8.02
N MET A 158 3.91 11.21 6.87
CA MET A 158 3.24 10.77 5.64
C MET A 158 3.61 9.34 5.22
N ALA A 159 4.86 8.92 5.44
CA ALA A 159 5.32 7.55 5.15
C ALA A 159 4.60 6.46 5.97
N GLU A 160 3.89 6.83 7.03
CA GLU A 160 3.11 5.94 7.89
C GLU A 160 1.59 6.09 7.66
N GLN A 161 1.16 6.97 6.73
CA GLN A 161 -0.24 7.21 6.41
C GLN A 161 -0.63 6.48 5.13
N ASP A 162 -1.58 5.56 5.23
CA ASP A 162 -2.18 4.82 4.12
C ASP A 162 -3.63 5.30 3.89
N LEU A 163 -3.82 6.56 3.51
CA LEU A 163 -5.15 7.17 3.37
C LEU A 163 -5.57 7.47 1.92
N ASP A 164 -4.69 7.26 0.94
CA ASP A 164 -4.83 7.84 -0.40
C ASP A 164 -5.24 6.84 -1.49
N LEU A 165 -6.16 5.93 -1.18
CA LEU A 165 -6.71 4.96 -2.13
C LEU A 165 -8.06 5.40 -2.68
N THR A 166 -8.08 6.01 -3.87
CA THR A 166 -9.32 6.35 -4.61
C THR A 166 -10.05 5.07 -5.07
N PRO A 167 -11.35 5.12 -5.45
CA PRO A 167 -12.08 3.95 -5.95
C PRO A 167 -11.46 3.31 -7.21
N GLU A 168 -10.63 4.05 -7.95
CA GLU A 168 -9.87 3.53 -9.10
C GLU A 168 -8.59 2.77 -8.67
N ASP A 169 -8.08 2.99 -7.45
CA ASP A 169 -6.82 2.40 -6.96
C ASP A 169 -7.02 0.98 -6.37
N ALA A 170 -8.26 0.52 -6.19
CA ALA A 170 -8.55 -0.81 -5.61
C ALA A 170 -8.10 -2.00 -6.50
N PHE A 171 -7.64 -1.73 -7.72
CA PHE A 171 -7.03 -2.73 -8.61
C PHE A 171 -5.52 -2.55 -8.83
N GLU A 172 -4.89 -1.51 -8.26
CA GLU A 172 -3.52 -1.13 -8.67
C GLU A 172 -2.43 -1.20 -7.59
N GLU A 173 -2.71 -1.57 -6.33
CA GLU A 173 -1.66 -1.54 -5.31
C GLU A 173 -0.87 -2.86 -5.17
N TYR A 174 -0.02 -3.11 -6.15
CA TYR A 174 1.37 -3.43 -5.84
C TYR A 174 2.15 -2.14 -6.14
N GLY A 175 2.58 -1.38 -5.13
CA GLY A 175 3.53 -0.27 -5.31
C GLY A 175 3.58 0.78 -4.20
N PRO A 176 4.76 1.29 -3.80
CA PRO A 176 4.92 2.29 -2.75
C PRO A 176 4.40 3.68 -3.16
N SER A 177 3.81 4.39 -2.20
CA SER A 177 3.00 5.61 -2.32
C SER A 177 3.74 6.94 -2.57
N ASP A 178 5.04 6.92 -2.90
CA ASP A 178 5.87 8.13 -3.13
C ASP A 178 6.27 8.32 -4.61
N GLU A 179 5.63 7.59 -5.55
CA GLU A 179 6.11 7.52 -6.93
C GLU A 179 5.86 8.80 -7.75
N THR A 180 6.92 9.57 -7.92
CA THR A 180 7.02 10.66 -8.90
C THR A 180 7.05 10.08 -10.32
N PHE A 181 5.97 10.24 -11.09
CA PHE A 181 5.97 9.93 -12.51
C PHE A 181 6.65 11.07 -13.30
N ASN A 182 7.21 10.75 -14.47
CA ASN A 182 7.86 11.75 -15.32
C ASN A 182 6.84 12.39 -16.27
N PRO A 183 6.50 13.69 -16.14
CA PRO A 183 5.52 14.35 -17.02
C PRO A 183 5.94 14.35 -18.49
N ARG A 184 7.25 14.28 -18.77
CA ARG A 184 7.75 14.11 -20.13
C ARG A 184 7.40 12.73 -20.70
N PHE A 185 7.42 11.69 -19.88
CA PHE A 185 7.06 10.35 -20.32
C PHE A 185 5.56 10.25 -20.61
N GLU A 186 4.71 10.87 -19.79
CA GLU A 186 3.28 11.02 -20.09
C GLU A 186 3.05 11.65 -21.47
N ALA A 187 3.72 12.78 -21.76
CA ALA A 187 3.62 13.43 -23.07
C ALA A 187 4.06 12.51 -24.23
N LEU A 188 5.11 11.71 -24.04
CA LEU A 188 5.57 10.72 -25.02
C LEU A 188 4.56 9.59 -25.23
N VAL A 189 3.86 9.15 -24.18
CA VAL A 189 2.80 8.13 -24.32
C VAL A 189 1.62 8.69 -25.11
N ARG A 190 1.25 9.96 -24.89
CA ARG A 190 0.21 10.61 -25.71
C ARG A 190 0.60 10.60 -27.20
N GLU A 191 1.82 11.02 -27.52
CA GLU A 191 2.34 10.98 -28.90
C GLU A 191 2.37 9.56 -29.46
N GLN A 192 2.71 8.56 -28.64
CA GLN A 192 2.67 7.16 -29.04
C GLN A 192 1.25 6.71 -29.43
N LEU A 193 0.21 7.12 -28.69
CA LEU A 193 -1.18 6.80 -29.04
C LEU A 193 -1.57 7.38 -30.40
N GLU A 194 -1.19 8.64 -30.67
CA GLU A 194 -1.43 9.30 -31.96
C GLU A 194 -0.73 8.55 -33.11
N ILE A 195 0.53 8.15 -32.90
CA ILE A 195 1.31 7.38 -33.89
C ILE A 195 0.70 5.99 -34.13
N LEU A 196 0.11 5.37 -33.12
CA LEU A 196 -0.61 4.09 -33.24
C LEU A 196 -1.97 4.23 -33.95
N GLY A 197 -2.42 5.45 -34.24
CA GLY A 197 -3.69 5.73 -34.91
C GLY A 197 -4.88 5.82 -33.96
N GLU A 198 -4.66 5.94 -32.65
CA GLU A 198 -5.70 6.20 -31.66
C GLU A 198 -6.03 7.70 -31.55
N ASP A 199 -7.24 8.01 -31.13
CA ASP A 199 -7.64 9.37 -30.70
C ASP A 199 -7.38 9.51 -29.20
N PRO A 200 -6.35 10.26 -28.76
CA PRO A 200 -6.02 10.38 -27.34
C PRO A 200 -7.09 11.10 -26.52
N ASP A 201 -8.00 11.84 -27.16
CA ASP A 201 -9.05 12.58 -26.45
C ASP A 201 -10.33 11.75 -26.25
N ARG A 202 -10.39 10.51 -26.76
CA ARG A 202 -11.54 9.63 -26.50
C ARG A 202 -11.58 9.21 -25.02
N GLU A 203 -12.78 9.21 -24.47
CA GLU A 203 -13.09 8.99 -23.04
C GLU A 203 -12.26 7.85 -22.40
N GLY A 204 -12.21 6.67 -23.02
CA GLY A 204 -11.55 5.50 -22.44
C GLY A 204 -10.02 5.56 -22.32
N ILE A 205 -9.34 6.42 -23.07
CA ILE A 205 -7.87 6.54 -23.06
C ILE A 205 -7.35 7.96 -22.80
N GLN A 206 -8.24 8.91 -22.51
CA GLN A 206 -7.85 10.27 -22.15
C GLN A 206 -6.83 10.31 -21.00
N ARG A 207 -6.98 9.42 -20.01
CA ARG A 207 -6.05 9.26 -18.88
C ARG A 207 -4.98 8.17 -19.09
N THR A 208 -4.94 7.50 -20.23
CA THR A 208 -3.94 6.45 -20.52
C THR A 208 -2.51 6.96 -20.47
N PRO A 209 -2.16 8.15 -21.02
CA PRO A 209 -0.80 8.66 -20.92
C PRO A 209 -0.27 8.75 -19.48
N PHE A 210 -1.09 9.31 -18.59
CA PHE A 210 -0.81 9.40 -17.16
C PHE A 210 -0.69 8.01 -16.52
N ARG A 211 -1.66 7.11 -16.75
CA ARG A 211 -1.68 5.75 -16.20
C ARG A 211 -0.46 4.93 -16.62
N VAL A 212 -0.07 5.02 -17.90
CA VAL A 212 1.13 4.34 -18.42
C VAL A 212 2.41 4.92 -17.81
N ALA A 213 2.48 6.24 -17.62
CA ALA A 213 3.63 6.86 -16.97
C ALA A 213 3.79 6.43 -15.51
N LYS A 214 2.69 6.40 -14.75
CA LYS A 214 2.66 5.88 -13.37
C LYS A 214 3.03 4.39 -13.33
N SER A 215 2.41 3.58 -14.19
CA SER A 215 2.71 2.14 -14.30
C SER A 215 4.19 1.89 -14.63
N MET A 216 4.78 2.65 -15.57
CA MET A 216 6.19 2.50 -15.91
C MET A 216 7.11 2.91 -14.76
N ALA A 217 6.76 3.96 -14.00
CA ALA A 217 7.49 4.34 -12.79
C ALA A 217 7.51 3.18 -11.78
N PHE A 218 6.36 2.56 -11.52
CA PHE A 218 6.25 1.39 -10.64
C PHE A 218 7.07 0.20 -11.14
N LEU A 219 6.86 -0.20 -12.40
CA LEU A 219 7.52 -1.35 -13.02
C LEU A 219 9.05 -1.18 -13.14
N THR A 220 9.55 0.05 -13.00
CA THR A 220 10.99 0.37 -13.01
C THR A 220 11.51 0.95 -11.69
N GLY A 221 10.68 0.98 -10.64
CA GLY A 221 11.02 1.55 -9.33
C GLY A 221 12.18 0.83 -8.62
N GLY A 222 12.51 -0.39 -9.05
CA GLY A 222 13.67 -1.13 -8.56
C GLY A 222 15.01 -0.43 -8.80
N TYR A 223 15.09 0.53 -9.74
CA TYR A 223 16.32 1.32 -9.97
C TYR A 223 16.63 2.32 -8.85
N THR A 224 15.61 2.84 -8.16
CA THR A 224 15.78 3.86 -7.12
C THR A 224 15.85 3.26 -5.71
N GLN A 225 15.50 1.97 -5.57
CA GLN A 225 15.60 1.25 -4.30
C GLN A 225 17.04 0.82 -3.99
N SER A 226 17.48 1.02 -2.75
CA SER A 226 18.74 0.45 -2.27
C SER A 226 18.51 -0.89 -1.54
N LEU A 227 19.42 -1.85 -1.76
CA LEU A 227 19.40 -3.11 -1.01
C LEU A 227 19.45 -2.89 0.51
N LYS A 228 20.24 -1.90 0.96
CA LYS A 228 20.39 -1.57 2.37
C LYS A 228 19.07 -1.16 3.02
N GLU A 229 18.29 -0.31 2.34
CA GLU A 229 16.95 0.10 2.80
C GLU A 229 15.93 -1.05 2.71
N VAL A 230 16.06 -1.93 1.72
CA VAL A 230 15.16 -3.09 1.60
C VAL A 230 15.38 -4.06 2.77
N VAL A 231 16.64 -4.36 3.09
CA VAL A 231 17.03 -5.26 4.17
C VAL A 231 16.70 -4.68 5.54
N ASN A 232 16.87 -3.36 5.75
CA ASN A 232 16.46 -2.59 6.95
C ASN A 232 16.61 -3.31 8.30
N ASN A 233 17.84 -3.66 8.68
CA ASN A 233 18.16 -4.34 9.95
C ASN A 233 17.43 -5.69 10.18
N ALA A 234 16.79 -6.28 9.17
CA ALA A 234 16.14 -7.59 9.28
C ALA A 234 17.12 -8.75 9.03
N ILE A 235 18.38 -8.56 9.41
CA ILE A 235 19.40 -9.60 9.50
C ILE A 235 19.58 -9.90 10.98
N PHE A 236 19.46 -11.17 11.33
CA PHE A 236 19.52 -11.66 12.69
C PHE A 236 20.69 -12.63 12.83
N GLU A 237 21.31 -12.66 14.01
CA GLU A 237 22.24 -13.72 14.35
C GLU A 237 21.47 -15.01 14.59
N SER A 238 21.95 -16.11 14.01
CA SER A 238 21.41 -17.45 14.28
C SER A 238 22.53 -18.48 14.25
N PRO A 239 22.54 -19.47 15.16
CA PRO A 239 23.44 -20.61 15.10
C PRO A 239 23.07 -21.62 14.00
N ASP A 240 21.92 -21.44 13.34
CA ASP A 240 21.45 -22.34 12.29
C ASP A 240 22.47 -22.44 11.15
N SER A 241 22.64 -23.64 10.62
CA SER A 241 23.56 -23.95 9.51
C SER A 241 22.92 -24.81 8.42
N GLU A 242 21.61 -25.03 8.52
CA GLU A 242 20.81 -25.78 7.55
C GLU A 242 20.33 -24.89 6.41
N MET A 243 19.98 -25.49 5.26
CA MET A 243 19.45 -24.75 4.11
C MET A 243 18.14 -24.04 4.46
N VAL A 244 18.09 -22.74 4.22
CA VAL A 244 16.87 -21.93 4.27
C VAL A 244 16.42 -21.66 2.84
N MET A 245 15.16 -21.98 2.53
CA MET A 245 14.60 -21.80 1.20
C MET A 245 13.24 -21.11 1.25
N LEU A 246 13.10 -20.04 0.47
CA LEU A 246 11.82 -19.46 0.10
C LEU A 246 11.53 -19.82 -1.36
N LYS A 247 10.48 -20.61 -1.57
CA LYS A 247 10.07 -21.11 -2.89
C LYS A 247 8.78 -20.45 -3.34
N ASP A 248 8.51 -20.52 -4.64
CA ASP A 248 7.28 -20.01 -5.26
C ASP A 248 7.08 -18.50 -5.04
N VAL A 249 8.15 -17.71 -5.05
CA VAL A 249 8.06 -16.25 -5.00
C VAL A 249 7.62 -15.74 -6.36
N GLU A 250 6.39 -15.26 -6.49
CA GLU A 250 5.93 -14.63 -7.72
C GLU A 250 6.75 -13.38 -8.02
N PHE A 251 7.14 -13.23 -9.29
CA PHE A 251 7.79 -12.01 -9.75
C PHE A 251 7.28 -11.59 -11.13
N TYR A 252 7.31 -10.28 -11.36
CA TYR A 252 6.99 -9.65 -12.62
C TYR A 252 8.14 -8.74 -13.02
N SER A 253 8.58 -8.82 -14.27
CA SER A 253 9.66 -8.01 -14.79
C SER A 253 9.39 -7.61 -16.24
N MET A 254 10.20 -6.70 -16.77
CA MET A 254 10.03 -6.13 -18.11
C MET A 254 11.23 -6.52 -18.98
N CYS A 255 10.97 -7.19 -20.11
CA CYS A 255 12.03 -7.57 -21.05
C CYS A 255 12.66 -6.31 -21.65
N GLU A 256 13.95 -6.10 -21.45
CA GLU A 256 14.64 -4.89 -21.91
C GLU A 256 14.64 -4.71 -23.43
N HIS A 257 14.50 -5.80 -24.19
CA HIS A 257 14.49 -5.76 -25.65
C HIS A 257 13.19 -5.27 -26.27
N HIS A 258 12.06 -5.46 -25.58
CA HIS A 258 10.73 -5.23 -26.14
C HIS A 258 9.82 -4.42 -25.23
N MET A 259 10.25 -4.13 -23.99
CA MET A 259 9.43 -3.55 -22.94
C MET A 259 8.09 -4.29 -22.76
N LEU A 260 8.13 -5.61 -22.93
CA LEU A 260 7.00 -6.50 -22.68
C LEU A 260 7.26 -7.33 -21.41
N PRO A 261 6.22 -7.60 -20.60
CA PRO A 261 6.39 -8.37 -19.38
C PRO A 261 6.93 -9.79 -19.61
N PHE A 262 7.76 -10.23 -18.68
CA PHE A 262 7.98 -11.65 -18.39
C PHE A 262 7.77 -11.86 -16.89
N PHE A 263 7.14 -12.97 -16.53
CA PHE A 263 6.67 -13.20 -15.16
C PHE A 263 6.67 -14.70 -14.86
N GLY A 264 6.75 -15.01 -13.57
CA GLY A 264 6.77 -16.40 -13.12
C GLY A 264 7.16 -16.50 -11.66
N ARG A 265 7.98 -17.50 -11.34
CA ARG A 265 8.35 -17.83 -9.95
C ARG A 265 9.84 -17.88 -9.76
N ALA A 266 10.27 -17.37 -8.62
CA ALA A 266 11.63 -17.47 -8.12
C ALA A 266 11.67 -18.41 -6.90
N HIS A 267 12.71 -19.24 -6.86
CA HIS A 267 13.03 -20.12 -5.76
C HIS A 267 14.41 -19.73 -5.26
N VAL A 268 14.48 -19.25 -4.03
CA VAL A 268 15.67 -18.64 -3.44
C VAL A 268 16.05 -19.42 -2.20
N ALA A 269 17.27 -19.92 -2.17
CA ALA A 269 17.82 -20.64 -1.04
C ALA A 269 19.21 -20.11 -0.67
N TYR A 270 19.55 -20.22 0.61
CA TYR A 270 20.90 -19.96 1.10
C TYR A 270 21.22 -20.87 2.28
N ILE A 271 22.51 -21.07 2.55
CA ILE A 271 22.98 -21.75 3.76
C ILE A 271 23.63 -20.69 4.66
N PRO A 272 23.04 -20.36 5.82
CA PRO A 272 23.53 -19.31 6.71
C PRO A 272 24.93 -19.62 7.25
N GLN A 273 25.68 -18.54 7.54
CA GLN A 273 26.91 -18.59 8.30
C GLN A 273 26.82 -17.57 9.45
N GLY A 274 26.06 -17.92 10.49
CA GLY A 274 25.84 -17.04 11.64
C GLY A 274 24.83 -15.92 11.42
N ARG A 275 24.34 -15.71 10.19
CA ARG A 275 23.37 -14.66 9.84
C ARG A 275 22.21 -15.22 9.03
N VAL A 276 21.00 -14.84 9.42
CA VAL A 276 19.75 -15.16 8.70
C VAL A 276 18.98 -13.88 8.38
N ILE A 277 18.17 -13.92 7.32
CA ILE A 277 17.36 -12.78 6.89
C ILE A 277 15.87 -13.08 7.11
N GLY A 278 15.09 -12.05 7.46
CA GLY A 278 13.63 -12.18 7.51
C GLY A 278 13.06 -12.67 6.17
N VAL A 279 12.17 -13.66 6.19
CA VAL A 279 11.63 -14.32 4.99
C VAL A 279 11.04 -13.32 3.99
N SER A 280 10.29 -12.32 4.47
CA SER A 280 9.70 -11.28 3.61
C SER A 280 10.73 -10.43 2.86
N LYS A 281 11.99 -10.40 3.30
CA LYS A 281 13.07 -9.65 2.64
C LYS A 281 13.65 -10.39 1.45
N LEU A 282 13.64 -11.72 1.44
CA LEU A 282 14.03 -12.50 0.26
C LEU A 282 13.14 -12.15 -0.93
N ALA A 283 11.82 -12.10 -0.72
CA ALA A 283 10.86 -11.68 -1.75
C ALA A 283 11.11 -10.23 -2.20
N ARG A 284 11.35 -9.31 -1.26
CA ARG A 284 11.65 -7.91 -1.61
C ARG A 284 12.95 -7.75 -2.41
N ILE A 285 13.99 -8.55 -2.14
CA ILE A 285 15.22 -8.53 -2.93
C ILE A 285 14.94 -8.96 -4.37
N VAL A 286 14.08 -9.97 -4.58
CA VAL A 286 13.62 -10.35 -5.93
C VAL A 286 12.94 -9.15 -6.61
N ASP A 287 12.01 -8.48 -5.93
CA ASP A 287 11.28 -7.32 -6.46
C ASP A 287 12.18 -6.14 -6.85
N VAL A 288 13.20 -5.82 -6.04
CA VAL A 288 14.17 -4.74 -6.34
C VAL A 288 14.82 -4.92 -7.71
N TYR A 289 15.13 -6.15 -8.08
CA TYR A 289 15.74 -6.45 -9.37
C TYR A 289 14.72 -6.73 -10.47
N ALA A 290 13.57 -7.33 -10.14
CA ALA A 290 12.53 -7.64 -11.10
C ALA A 290 11.85 -6.37 -11.64
N ARG A 291 11.67 -5.34 -10.81
CA ARG A 291 11.10 -4.04 -11.19
C ARG A 291 12.12 -3.14 -11.90
N ARG A 292 12.71 -3.68 -12.97
CA ARG A 292 13.69 -3.04 -13.87
C ARG A 292 13.46 -3.57 -15.28
N LEU A 293 14.08 -2.91 -16.27
CA LEU A 293 14.29 -3.54 -17.57
C LEU A 293 15.37 -4.61 -17.43
N GLN A 294 15.05 -5.84 -17.84
CA GLN A 294 15.85 -7.02 -17.54
C GLN A 294 15.94 -8.03 -18.68
N ILE A 295 16.93 -8.90 -18.52
CA ILE A 295 16.95 -10.27 -19.06
C ILE A 295 16.94 -11.24 -17.86
N GLN A 296 16.29 -12.40 -18.00
CA GLN A 296 16.05 -13.33 -16.88
C GLN A 296 17.36 -13.88 -16.28
N GLU A 297 18.37 -14.09 -17.12
CA GLU A 297 19.70 -14.53 -16.72
C GLU A 297 20.36 -13.50 -15.79
N ARG A 298 20.24 -12.21 -16.11
CA ARG A 298 20.81 -11.13 -15.29
C ARG A 298 20.05 -11.00 -13.97
N LEU A 299 18.72 -11.05 -14.03
CA LEU A 299 17.86 -11.00 -12.85
C LEU A 299 18.23 -12.09 -11.83
N SER A 300 18.32 -13.34 -12.27
CA SER A 300 18.70 -14.46 -11.38
C SER A 300 20.09 -14.29 -10.76
N ASN A 301 21.08 -13.81 -11.52
CA ASN A 301 22.42 -13.55 -11.00
C ASN A 301 22.43 -12.40 -9.98
N GLN A 302 21.74 -11.30 -10.26
CA GLN A 302 21.67 -10.14 -9.37
C GLN A 302 21.06 -10.49 -8.01
N VAL A 303 19.99 -11.30 -7.99
CA VAL A 303 19.40 -11.78 -6.74
C VAL A 303 20.40 -12.64 -5.96
N ALA A 304 21.10 -13.56 -6.62
CA ALA A 304 22.09 -14.41 -5.96
C ALA A 304 23.27 -13.60 -5.39
N ASP A 305 23.78 -12.65 -6.17
CA ASP A 305 24.91 -11.80 -5.78
C ASP A 305 24.53 -10.85 -4.64
N ALA A 306 23.32 -10.29 -4.65
CA ALA A 306 22.82 -9.44 -3.57
C ALA A 306 22.74 -10.20 -2.23
N LEU A 307 22.31 -11.46 -2.26
CA LEU A 307 22.24 -12.30 -1.05
C LEU A 307 23.62 -12.66 -0.54
N MET A 308 24.57 -12.94 -1.44
CA MET A 308 25.98 -13.13 -1.07
C MET A 308 26.52 -11.88 -0.37
N GLU A 309 26.28 -10.69 -0.94
CA GLU A 309 26.76 -9.41 -0.37
C GLU A 309 26.11 -9.10 0.99
N CYS A 310 24.79 -9.27 1.11
CA CYS A 310 24.07 -8.87 2.33
C CYS A 310 24.30 -9.83 3.50
N LEU A 311 24.45 -11.13 3.24
CA LEU A 311 24.44 -12.16 4.28
C LEU A 311 25.79 -12.83 4.53
N ASP A 312 26.72 -12.78 3.57
CA ASP A 312 27.94 -13.62 3.54
C ASP A 312 27.65 -15.09 3.94
N PRO A 313 26.71 -15.76 3.24
CA PRO A 313 26.34 -17.13 3.56
C PRO A 313 27.39 -18.12 3.01
N LEU A 314 27.32 -19.38 3.45
CA LEU A 314 28.14 -20.45 2.87
C LEU A 314 27.87 -20.65 1.37
N GLY A 315 26.65 -20.34 0.94
CA GLY A 315 26.27 -20.33 -0.47
C GLY A 315 24.83 -19.91 -0.68
N VAL A 316 24.50 -19.60 -1.94
CA VAL A 316 23.18 -19.16 -2.40
C VAL A 316 22.81 -19.94 -3.65
N GLY A 317 21.55 -20.33 -3.76
CA GLY A 317 20.93 -20.89 -4.96
C GLY A 317 19.68 -20.12 -5.34
N VAL A 318 19.60 -19.69 -6.60
CA VAL A 318 18.41 -19.05 -7.18
C VAL A 318 18.02 -19.82 -8.42
N VAL A 319 16.75 -20.22 -8.52
CA VAL A 319 16.13 -20.74 -9.75
C VAL A 319 14.94 -19.83 -10.07
N MET A 320 14.80 -19.45 -11.33
CA MET A 320 13.66 -18.69 -11.82
C MET A 320 13.07 -19.36 -13.04
N GLU A 321 11.75 -19.49 -13.05
CA GLU A 321 10.96 -20.07 -14.13
C GLU A 321 9.95 -19.02 -14.58
N ALA A 322 9.94 -18.67 -15.87
CA ALA A 322 9.13 -17.56 -16.35
C ALA A 322 8.56 -17.77 -17.76
N ALA A 323 7.38 -17.20 -17.94
CA ALA A 323 6.72 -17.01 -19.22
C ALA A 323 7.07 -15.62 -19.78
N HIS A 324 7.36 -15.53 -21.08
CA HIS A 324 7.79 -14.30 -21.73
C HIS A 324 6.77 -13.83 -22.75
N LEU A 325 6.10 -12.69 -22.52
CA LEU A 325 5.07 -12.20 -23.44
C LEU A 325 5.64 -11.87 -24.82
N CYS A 326 6.92 -11.49 -24.91
CA CYS A 326 7.60 -11.27 -26.18
C CYS A 326 7.69 -12.54 -27.07
N MET A 327 7.54 -13.74 -26.49
CA MET A 327 7.46 -15.02 -27.20
C MET A 327 6.03 -15.57 -27.33
N LEU A 328 5.11 -15.14 -26.46
CA LEU A 328 3.74 -15.66 -26.37
C LEU A 328 2.76 -14.89 -27.26
N MET A 329 2.69 -13.57 -27.10
CA MET A 329 1.67 -12.75 -27.77
C MET A 329 2.12 -12.23 -29.13
N ARG A 330 3.43 -12.30 -29.42
CA ARG A 330 4.04 -11.87 -30.68
C ARG A 330 5.20 -12.77 -31.10
N GLY A 331 5.78 -12.49 -32.26
CA GLY A 331 6.95 -13.21 -32.75
C GLY A 331 6.62 -14.69 -33.02
N VAL A 332 7.29 -15.59 -32.30
CA VAL A 332 7.16 -17.06 -32.49
C VAL A 332 5.88 -17.68 -31.90
N GLN A 333 5.17 -16.95 -31.02
CA GLN A 333 3.86 -17.28 -30.46
C GLN A 333 3.75 -18.68 -29.82
N LYS A 334 4.74 -19.07 -29.00
CA LYS A 334 4.78 -20.40 -28.35
C LYS A 334 4.12 -20.40 -26.97
N GLN A 335 2.84 -20.74 -26.94
CA GLN A 335 1.93 -20.59 -25.79
C GLN A 335 2.34 -21.33 -24.50
N ASN A 336 3.12 -22.40 -24.61
CA ASN A 336 3.50 -23.25 -23.48
C ASN A 336 5.01 -23.18 -23.17
N SER A 337 5.74 -22.26 -23.80
CA SER A 337 7.19 -22.17 -23.60
C SER A 337 7.49 -21.46 -22.29
N GLU A 338 8.29 -22.11 -21.46
CA GLU A 338 8.80 -21.55 -20.20
C GLU A 338 10.33 -21.52 -20.25
N MET A 339 10.91 -20.45 -19.70
CA MET A 339 12.36 -20.30 -19.59
C MET A 339 12.77 -20.50 -18.14
N VAL A 340 13.74 -21.40 -17.93
CA VAL A 340 14.33 -21.66 -16.61
C VAL A 340 15.77 -21.18 -16.58
N THR A 341 16.12 -20.40 -15.55
CA THR A 341 17.47 -19.90 -15.30
C THR A 341 17.88 -20.20 -13.87
N SER A 342 19.16 -20.47 -13.63
CA SER A 342 19.68 -20.67 -12.28
C SER A 342 20.99 -19.91 -12.04
N ALA A 343 21.15 -19.36 -10.84
CA ALA A 343 22.39 -18.74 -10.37
C ALA A 343 22.80 -19.37 -9.04
N LEU A 344 23.98 -19.99 -9.01
CA LEU A 344 24.51 -20.68 -7.83
C LEU A 344 25.82 -20.02 -7.40
N ARG A 345 26.01 -19.90 -6.08
CA ARG A 345 27.20 -19.32 -5.43
C ARG A 345 27.62 -20.17 -4.22
N GLY A 346 28.89 -20.10 -3.86
CA GLY A 346 29.43 -20.81 -2.68
C GLY A 346 29.16 -22.31 -2.72
N SER A 347 28.68 -22.87 -1.61
CA SER A 347 28.39 -24.30 -1.44
C SER A 347 27.42 -24.88 -2.47
N PHE A 348 26.46 -24.10 -2.97
CA PHE A 348 25.54 -24.54 -4.03
C PHE A 348 26.25 -24.75 -5.38
N GLN A 349 27.34 -24.00 -5.63
CA GLN A 349 28.14 -24.16 -6.83
C GLN A 349 29.18 -25.28 -6.65
N SER A 350 29.86 -25.33 -5.51
CA SER A 350 31.00 -26.22 -5.28
C SER A 350 30.63 -27.63 -4.79
N ASP A 351 29.52 -27.82 -4.08
CA ASP A 351 29.06 -29.15 -3.61
C ASP A 351 27.84 -29.64 -4.42
N GLY A 352 28.04 -30.73 -5.17
CA GLY A 352 26.97 -31.37 -5.95
C GLY A 352 25.82 -31.92 -5.10
N ARG A 353 26.06 -32.26 -3.82
CA ARG A 353 25.02 -32.79 -2.92
C ARG A 353 24.08 -31.69 -2.46
N THR A 354 24.62 -30.56 -2.02
CA THR A 354 23.86 -29.35 -1.67
C THR A 354 23.03 -28.86 -2.86
N ARG A 355 23.64 -28.80 -4.05
CA ARG A 355 22.91 -28.46 -5.29
C ARG A 355 21.79 -29.45 -5.57
N GLY A 356 22.04 -30.75 -5.41
CA GLY A 356 21.06 -31.80 -5.62
C GLY A 356 19.86 -31.70 -4.67
N GLU A 357 20.12 -31.46 -3.38
CA GLU A 357 19.08 -31.20 -2.38
C GLU A 357 18.21 -30.01 -2.76
N PHE A 358 18.83 -28.87 -3.09
CA PHE A 358 18.12 -27.66 -3.52
C PHE A 358 17.23 -27.91 -4.74
N MET A 359 17.76 -28.52 -5.81
CA MET A 359 16.99 -28.79 -7.03
C MET A 359 15.83 -29.76 -6.76
N ASN A 360 16.01 -30.73 -5.86
CA ASN A 360 14.93 -31.62 -5.45
C ASN A 360 13.83 -30.85 -4.70
N LEU A 361 14.19 -29.92 -3.80
CA LEU A 361 13.22 -29.10 -3.07
C LEU A 361 12.44 -28.14 -3.98
N VAL A 362 13.09 -27.59 -5.03
CA VAL A 362 12.41 -26.78 -6.06
C VAL A 362 11.30 -27.59 -6.75
N GLY A 363 11.58 -28.85 -7.11
CA GLY A 363 10.61 -29.69 -7.83
C GLY A 363 9.42 -30.22 -7.01
N HIS A 364 9.39 -30.03 -5.68
CA HIS A 364 8.32 -30.54 -4.81
C HIS A 364 7.42 -29.40 -4.30
N GLY A 365 6.14 -29.38 -4.71
CA GLY A 365 5.13 -28.43 -4.21
C GLY A 365 4.57 -28.80 -2.82
N LEU A 366 4.07 -27.81 -2.07
CA LEU A 366 3.14 -28.08 -0.97
C LEU A 366 1.82 -28.49 -1.64
N ARG A 367 1.39 -29.74 -1.44
CA ARG A 367 0.15 -30.26 -2.04
C ARG A 367 -1.08 -29.70 -1.37
#